data_AF-A0ABD3V2T7-F1
#
_entry.id   AF-A0ABD3V2T7-F1
#
_cell.length_a   1.000
_cell.length_b   1.000
_cell.length_c   1.000
_cell.angle_alpha   90.00
_cell.angle_beta   90.00
_cell.angle_gamma   90.00
#
_symmetry.space_group_name_H-M   'P 1'
#
loop_
_entity.id
_entity.type
_entity.pdbx_description
1 polymer ?
#
loop_
_entity_poly.entity_id
_entity_poly.type
_entity_poly.pdbx_seq_one_letter_code
_entity_poly.pdbx_strand_id
1 'polypeptide(L)'
;MRIIIVFVAIISLSYQMTTVHHTIHLTAHHTSHHTNGPYTTHEPSITQQYTFHYTQVTQKMFVRKDMNCYIFLLTVQERINVHTDSGLRALEVQFIQMIITGIKTEIVDTSALDHSIRLGCGSSTQHYYTVS
;
A
#
# COMPACT_ATOMS: atom_id res chain seq x y z
N MET A 1 -5.38 -37.84 -32.23
CA MET A 1 -4.72 -36.64 -31.65
C MET A 1 -4.60 -35.61 -32.77
N ARG A 2 -5.34 -34.50 -32.72
CA ARG A 2 -5.33 -33.45 -33.77
C ARG A 2 -4.74 -32.18 -33.15
N ILE A 3 -3.58 -31.75 -33.65
CA ILE A 3 -2.87 -30.55 -33.20
C ILE A 3 -3.42 -29.37 -34.02
N ILE A 4 -4.07 -28.41 -33.36
CA ILE A 4 -4.53 -27.16 -33.98
C ILE A 4 -3.48 -26.09 -33.64
N ILE A 5 -2.79 -25.59 -34.66
CA ILE A 5 -1.81 -24.51 -34.55
C ILE A 5 -2.56 -23.19 -34.63
N VAL A 6 -2.57 -22.41 -33.55
CA VAL A 6 -3.16 -21.06 -33.52
C VAL A 6 -2.08 -20.04 -33.86
N PHE A 7 -2.19 -19.42 -35.03
CA PHE A 7 -1.38 -18.26 -35.41
C PHE A 7 -1.98 -17.00 -34.76
N VAL A 8 -1.26 -16.40 -33.81
CA VAL A 8 -1.62 -15.10 -33.22
C VAL A 8 -0.79 -14.01 -33.90
N ALA A 9 -1.45 -13.20 -34.74
CA ALA A 9 -0.84 -12.02 -35.35
C ALA A 9 -0.88 -10.85 -34.37
N ILE A 10 0.30 -10.32 -34.01
CA ILE A 10 0.45 -9.15 -33.14
C ILE A 10 0.50 -7.91 -34.04
N ILE A 11 -0.55 -7.10 -34.04
CA ILE A 11 -0.57 -5.80 -34.71
C ILE A 11 -0.13 -4.75 -33.68
N SER A 12 1.10 -4.26 -33.81
CA SER A 12 1.62 -3.15 -33.01
C SER A 12 1.19 -1.82 -33.64
N LEU A 13 0.21 -1.15 -33.04
CA LEU A 13 -0.17 0.22 -33.39
C LEU A 13 0.51 1.20 -32.42
N SER A 14 1.55 1.88 -32.87
CA SER A 14 2.16 3.02 -32.16
C SER A 14 1.50 4.31 -32.62
N TYR A 15 0.72 4.95 -31.75
CA TYR A 15 0.22 6.31 -31.97
C TYR A 15 1.25 7.30 -31.41
N GLN A 16 1.93 8.05 -32.28
CA GLN A 16 2.73 9.20 -31.88
C GLN A 16 1.84 10.44 -31.89
N MET A 17 1.67 11.05 -30.72
CA MET A 17 0.91 12.29 -30.55
C MET A 17 1.94 13.43 -30.45
N THR A 18 2.08 14.22 -31.52
CA THR A 18 2.93 15.42 -31.53
C THR A 18 2.12 16.62 -31.06
N THR A 19 2.35 17.08 -29.83
CA THR A 19 1.81 18.35 -29.32
C THR A 19 2.71 19.50 -29.75
N VAL A 20 2.18 20.41 -30.57
CA VAL A 20 2.84 21.67 -30.94
C VAL A 20 2.51 22.72 -29.88
N HIS A 21 3.49 23.16 -29.11
CA HIS A 21 3.36 24.28 -28.18
C HIS A 21 3.45 25.61 -28.95
N HIS A 22 2.35 26.36 -29.02
CA HIS A 22 2.40 27.78 -29.39
C HIS A 22 2.80 28.61 -28.16
N THR A 23 3.96 29.27 -28.25
CA THR A 23 4.38 30.32 -27.31
C THR A 23 3.99 31.66 -27.90
N ILE A 24 3.06 32.38 -27.27
CA ILE A 24 2.83 33.80 -27.54
C ILE A 24 3.10 34.55 -26.24
N HIS A 25 4.19 35.31 -26.24
CA HIS A 25 4.62 36.17 -25.16
C HIS A 25 3.92 37.52 -25.29
N LEU A 26 2.91 37.77 -24.46
CA LEU A 26 2.28 39.10 -24.31
C LEU A 26 2.58 39.59 -22.90
N THR A 27 3.57 40.48 -22.78
CA THR A 27 3.87 41.24 -21.58
C THR A 27 2.85 42.36 -21.39
N ALA A 28 1.84 42.11 -20.55
CA ALA A 28 1.02 43.15 -19.96
C ALA A 28 1.50 43.39 -18.52
N HIS A 29 2.14 44.53 -18.27
CA HIS A 29 2.52 44.96 -16.92
C HIS A 29 1.27 45.48 -16.19
N HIS A 30 0.65 44.65 -15.37
CA HIS A 30 -0.28 45.09 -14.34
C HIS A 30 0.46 45.26 -13.02
N THR A 31 0.56 46.50 -12.54
CA THR A 31 0.96 46.81 -11.17
C THR A 31 -0.17 46.39 -10.23
N SER A 32 -0.15 45.12 -9.82
CA SER A 32 -1.03 44.58 -8.81
C SER A 32 -0.54 44.99 -7.43
N HIS A 33 -1.22 45.95 -6.79
CA HIS A 33 -1.11 46.15 -5.35
C HIS A 33 -1.73 44.93 -4.65
N HIS A 34 -0.90 43.99 -4.23
CA HIS A 34 -1.33 42.88 -3.39
C HIS A 34 -1.54 43.40 -1.96
N THR A 35 -2.79 43.65 -1.59
CA THR A 35 -3.17 43.66 -0.18
C THR A 35 -3.05 42.22 0.32
N ASN A 36 -2.13 41.97 1.25
CA ASN A 36 -2.07 40.69 1.97
C ASN A 36 -3.32 40.60 2.85
N GLY A 37 -4.39 40.04 2.29
CA GLY A 37 -5.56 39.63 3.06
C GLY A 37 -5.15 38.65 4.16
N PRO A 38 -5.98 38.48 5.19
CA PRO A 38 -5.64 37.65 6.34
C PRO A 38 -5.27 36.23 5.88
N TYR A 39 -4.09 35.77 6.30
CA TYR A 39 -3.60 34.42 6.02
C TYR A 39 -4.65 33.39 6.44
N THR A 40 -5.20 32.65 5.48
CA THR A 40 -5.99 31.46 5.78
C THR A 40 -5.02 30.38 6.25
N THR A 41 -5.11 29.98 7.53
CA THR A 41 -4.39 28.81 8.03
C THR A 41 -4.92 27.57 7.31
N HIS A 42 -4.08 26.94 6.47
CA HIS A 42 -4.45 25.68 5.80
C HIS A 42 -4.59 24.55 6.82
N GLU A 43 -5.56 23.67 6.61
CA GLU A 43 -5.70 22.43 7.38
C GLU A 43 -4.46 21.54 7.19
N PRO A 44 -3.88 20.99 8.26
CA PRO A 44 -2.72 20.11 8.15
C PRO A 44 -3.08 18.82 7.40
N SER A 45 -2.12 18.30 6.63
CA SER A 45 -2.24 16.96 6.05
C SER A 45 -2.12 15.91 7.15
N ILE A 46 -3.10 15.00 7.22
CA ILE A 46 -3.03 13.80 8.05
C ILE A 46 -2.77 12.62 7.11
N THR A 47 -1.63 11.95 7.31
CA THR A 47 -1.27 10.75 6.55
C THR A 47 -1.15 9.57 7.49
N GLN A 48 -1.77 8.45 7.13
CA GLN A 48 -1.64 7.18 7.82
C GLN A 48 -1.53 6.07 6.78
N GLN A 49 -0.56 5.18 6.98
CA GLN A 49 -0.30 4.07 6.06
C GLN A 49 -0.27 2.75 6.82
N TYR A 50 -0.94 1.76 6.24
CA TYR A 50 -0.85 0.37 6.63
C TYR A 50 -0.35 -0.42 5.42
N THR A 51 0.60 -1.33 5.65
CA THR A 51 1.06 -2.25 4.62
C THR A 51 0.75 -3.66 5.03
N PHE A 52 0.06 -4.39 4.16
CA PHE A 52 -0.40 -5.75 4.40
C PHE A 52 0.34 -6.73 3.52
N HIS A 53 0.73 -7.84 4.11
CA HIS A 53 1.42 -8.90 3.40
C HIS A 53 1.00 -10.25 3.96
N TYR A 54 0.65 -11.15 3.06
CA TYR A 54 0.42 -12.55 3.37
C TYR A 54 1.59 -13.38 2.84
N THR A 55 2.12 -14.28 3.66
CA THR A 55 3.15 -15.23 3.26
C THR A 55 2.57 -16.65 3.22
N GLN A 56 2.71 -17.32 2.08
CA GLN A 56 2.29 -18.71 1.92
C GLN A 56 3.16 -19.67 2.75
N VAL A 57 4.41 -19.29 3.03
CA VAL A 57 5.38 -20.13 3.75
C VAL A 57 4.96 -20.31 5.20
N THR A 58 4.69 -19.22 5.91
CA THR A 58 4.28 -19.30 7.32
C THR A 58 2.77 -19.23 7.52
N GLN A 59 2.01 -19.05 6.43
CA GLN A 59 0.55 -18.88 6.44
C GLN A 59 0.06 -17.80 7.41
N LYS A 60 0.85 -16.73 7.54
CA LYS A 60 0.56 -15.57 8.41
C LYS A 60 0.31 -14.35 7.56
N MET A 61 -0.46 -13.43 8.12
CA MET A 61 -0.57 -12.08 7.60
C MET A 61 0.15 -11.14 8.54
N PHE A 62 0.90 -10.19 8.00
CA PHE A 62 1.54 -9.17 8.80
C PHE A 62 1.17 -7.79 8.30
N VAL A 63 0.99 -6.91 9.27
CA VAL A 63 0.54 -5.53 9.08
C VAL A 63 1.62 -4.62 9.61
N ARG A 64 2.23 -3.84 8.72
CA ARG A 64 3.13 -2.78 9.14
C ARG A 64 2.36 -1.48 9.32
N LYS A 65 2.58 -0.85 10.46
CA LYS A 65 2.17 0.53 10.76
C LYS A 65 3.38 1.24 11.36
N ASP A 66 3.84 2.31 10.72
CA ASP A 66 5.02 3.06 11.12
C ASP A 66 6.28 2.16 11.19
N MET A 67 6.87 2.02 12.38
CA MET A 67 8.04 1.16 12.67
C MET A 67 7.65 -0.17 13.31
N ASN A 68 6.35 -0.46 13.44
CA ASN A 68 5.82 -1.66 14.07
C ASN A 68 5.30 -2.64 13.03
N CYS A 69 5.58 -3.93 13.21
CA CYS A 69 5.01 -5.00 12.42
C CYS A 69 4.23 -5.97 13.30
N TYR A 70 2.93 -6.07 13.04
CA TYR A 70 2.00 -6.93 13.74
C TYR A 70 1.80 -8.21 12.94
N ILE A 71 1.99 -9.37 13.57
CA ILE A 71 2.00 -10.68 12.94
C ILE A 71 0.76 -11.43 13.43
N PHE A 72 -0.17 -11.67 12.51
CA PHE A 72 -1.42 -12.35 12.74
C PHE A 72 -1.33 -13.80 12.27
N LEU A 73 -1.66 -14.73 13.17
CA LEU A 73 -1.92 -16.11 12.80
C LEU A 73 -3.33 -16.22 12.24
N LEU A 74 -3.43 -16.67 10.98
CA LEU A 74 -4.72 -16.81 10.31
C LEU A 74 -5.35 -18.16 10.61
N THR A 75 -6.65 -18.15 10.92
CA THR A 75 -7.49 -19.35 10.93
C THR A 75 -7.60 -19.95 9.52
N VAL A 76 -8.09 -21.19 9.44
CA VAL A 76 -8.28 -21.87 8.14
C VAL A 76 -9.14 -21.05 7.19
N GLN A 77 -10.23 -20.47 7.69
CA GLN A 77 -11.14 -19.68 6.86
C GLN A 77 -10.50 -18.36 6.40
N GLU A 78 -9.77 -17.68 7.28
CA GLU A 78 -9.09 -16.43 6.91
C GLU A 78 -8.00 -16.67 5.86
N ARG A 79 -7.30 -17.82 5.91
CA ARG A 79 -6.34 -18.23 4.86
C ARG A 79 -6.99 -18.49 3.50
N ILE A 80 -8.27 -18.86 3.46
CA ILE A 80 -9.02 -18.94 2.21
C ILE A 80 -9.41 -17.53 1.76
N ASN A 81 -9.85 -16.70 2.71
CA ASN A 81 -10.36 -15.36 2.44
C ASN A 81 -9.30 -14.42 1.87
N VAL A 82 -8.02 -14.54 2.26
CA VAL A 82 -6.91 -13.73 1.69
C VAL A 82 -6.76 -13.88 0.18
N HIS A 83 -7.32 -14.93 -0.42
CA HIS A 83 -7.27 -15.18 -1.87
C HIS A 83 -8.48 -14.63 -2.64
N THR A 84 -9.35 -13.88 -1.99
CA THR A 84 -10.46 -13.15 -2.62
C THR A 84 -10.39 -11.68 -2.25
N ASP A 85 -10.74 -10.77 -3.16
CA ASP A 85 -10.65 -9.33 -2.89
C ASP A 85 -11.51 -8.90 -1.70
N SER A 86 -12.75 -9.42 -1.62
CA SER A 86 -13.65 -9.11 -0.52
C SER A 86 -13.18 -9.68 0.81
N GLY A 87 -12.66 -10.92 0.80
CA GLY A 87 -12.11 -11.57 1.98
C GLY A 87 -10.85 -10.87 2.49
N LEU A 88 -9.92 -10.54 1.59
CA LEU A 88 -8.71 -9.79 1.92
C LEU A 88 -9.08 -8.43 2.53
N ARG A 89 -10.00 -7.70 1.90
CA ARG A 89 -10.45 -6.39 2.39
C ARG A 89 -11.09 -6.46 3.77
N ALA A 90 -11.88 -7.50 4.04
CA ALA A 90 -12.47 -7.71 5.35
C ALA A 90 -11.39 -7.93 6.43
N LEU A 91 -10.36 -8.70 6.13
CA LEU A 91 -9.23 -8.93 7.03
C LEU A 91 -8.42 -7.66 7.29
N GLU A 92 -8.14 -6.86 6.26
CA GLU A 92 -7.43 -5.58 6.41
C GLU A 92 -8.15 -4.66 7.40
N VAL A 93 -9.47 -4.50 7.25
CA VAL A 93 -10.30 -3.68 8.14
C VAL A 93 -10.31 -4.23 9.55
N GLN A 94 -10.47 -5.55 9.71
CA GLN A 94 -10.45 -6.22 11.01
C GLN A 94 -9.12 -5.98 11.74
N PHE A 95 -7.98 -6.14 11.05
CA PHE A 95 -6.66 -5.98 11.67
C PHE A 95 -6.34 -4.53 12.00
N ILE A 96 -6.74 -3.57 11.15
CA ILE A 96 -6.65 -2.14 11.50
C ILE A 96 -7.44 -1.87 12.77
N GLN A 97 -8.69 -2.36 12.85
CA GLN A 97 -9.53 -2.14 14.02
C GLN A 97 -8.87 -2.71 15.28
N MET A 98 -8.36 -3.95 15.22
CA MET A 98 -7.65 -4.60 16.32
C MET A 98 -6.47 -3.75 16.81
N ILE A 99 -5.64 -3.24 15.88
CA ILE A 99 -4.49 -2.38 16.21
C ILE A 99 -4.95 -1.09 16.88
N ILE A 100 -6.01 -0.44 16.36
CA ILE A 100 -6.53 0.82 16.92
C ILE A 100 -7.15 0.62 18.30
N THR A 101 -7.83 -0.51 18.54
CA THR A 101 -8.49 -0.81 19.81
C THR A 101 -7.55 -1.29 20.92
N GLY A 102 -6.25 -1.43 20.63
CA GLY A 102 -5.26 -1.89 21.62
C GLY A 102 -5.29 -3.40 21.81
N ILE A 103 -5.10 -4.14 20.72
CA ILE A 103 -4.99 -5.59 20.78
C ILE A 103 -3.83 -6.07 21.67
N LYS A 104 -4.04 -7.20 22.35
CA LYS A 104 -3.00 -7.88 23.11
C LYS A 104 -1.90 -8.35 22.16
N THR A 105 -0.66 -7.96 22.48
CA THR A 105 0.51 -8.29 21.69
C THR A 105 1.63 -8.81 22.57
N GLU A 106 2.50 -9.60 21.97
CA GLU A 106 3.73 -10.09 22.59
C GLU A 106 4.92 -9.66 21.72
N ILE A 107 5.97 -9.11 22.34
CA ILE A 107 7.18 -8.69 21.62
C ILE A 107 7.92 -9.93 21.14
N VAL A 108 8.32 -9.91 19.86
CA VAL A 108 9.06 -11.00 19.24
C VAL A 108 10.49 -10.58 18.97
N ASP A 109 11.44 -11.43 19.36
CA ASP A 109 12.83 -11.28 18.96
C ASP A 109 12.99 -11.53 17.45
N THR A 110 13.65 -10.60 16.76
CA THR A 110 13.91 -10.67 15.32
C THR A 110 14.65 -11.94 14.87
N SER A 111 15.47 -12.52 15.74
CA SER A 111 16.22 -13.75 15.48
C SER A 111 15.31 -14.98 15.39
N ALA A 112 14.15 -14.95 16.05
CA ALA A 112 13.15 -16.01 16.03
C ALA A 112 12.18 -15.90 14.82
N LEU A 113 12.24 -14.80 14.07
CA LEU A 113 11.35 -14.58 12.92
C LEU A 113 11.85 -15.25 11.65
N ASP A 114 10.91 -15.85 10.93
CA ASP A 114 11.14 -16.35 9.58
C ASP A 114 11.62 -15.21 8.65
N HIS A 115 12.52 -15.55 7.74
CA HIS A 115 13.12 -14.57 6.82
C HIS A 115 12.08 -13.83 5.98
N SER A 116 11.01 -14.52 5.55
CA SER A 116 9.95 -13.92 4.73
C SER A 116 9.17 -12.84 5.49
N ILE A 117 9.00 -13.01 6.80
CA ILE A 117 8.33 -12.01 7.66
C ILE A 117 9.21 -10.78 7.80
N ARG A 118 10.52 -10.96 8.07
CA ARG A 118 11.45 -9.82 8.21
C ARG A 118 11.50 -8.99 6.92
N LEU A 119 11.61 -9.66 5.76
CA LEU A 119 11.63 -8.99 4.47
C LEU A 119 10.32 -8.27 4.19
N GLY A 120 9.18 -8.91 4.45
CA GLY A 120 7.88 -8.34 4.15
C GLY A 120 7.51 -7.15 5.05
N CYS A 121 7.93 -7.14 6.32
CA CYS A 121 7.75 -5.97 7.18
C CYS A 121 8.61 -4.77 6.70
N GLY A 122 9.73 -5.04 6.05
CA GLY A 122 10.63 -4.03 5.50
C GLY A 122 11.70 -3.55 6.50
N SER A 123 12.71 -2.87 5.96
CA SER A 123 13.96 -2.52 6.70
C SER A 123 13.78 -1.46 7.78
N SER A 124 12.70 -0.69 7.76
CA SER A 124 12.42 0.36 8.75
C SER A 124 11.62 -0.15 9.95
N THR A 125 11.29 -1.43 10.02
CA THR A 125 10.65 -2.03 11.20
C THR A 125 11.64 -2.15 12.35
N GLN A 126 11.26 -1.64 13.52
CA GLN A 126 12.03 -1.72 14.75
C GLN A 126 11.44 -2.73 15.75
N HIS A 127 10.11 -2.90 15.71
CA HIS A 127 9.40 -3.76 16.66
C HIS A 127 8.49 -4.74 15.93
N TYR A 128 8.50 -5.98 16.42
CA TYR A 128 7.69 -7.06 15.91
C TYR A 128 6.80 -7.60 17.03
N TYR A 129 5.54 -7.81 16.70
CA TYR A 129 4.52 -8.21 17.65
C TYR A 129 3.78 -9.42 17.11
N THR A 130 3.70 -10.50 17.88
CA THR A 130 2.67 -11.51 17.64
C THR A 130 1.37 -11.07 18.27
N VAL A 131 0.29 -11.28 17.53
CA VAL A 131 -1.05 -10.96 17.96
C VAL A 131 -1.71 -12.26 18.45
N SER A 132 -2.29 -12.19 19.65
CA SER A 132 -2.91 -13.32 20.36
C SER A 132 -4.42 -13.18 20.43
#